data_AF-A0A7S1D7J4-F1
#
_entry.id   AF-A0A7S1D7J4-F1
#
_cell.length_a   1.000
_cell.length_b   1.000
_cell.length_c   1.000
_cell.angle_alpha   90.00
_cell.angle_beta   90.00
_cell.angle_gamma   90.00
#
_symmetry.space_group_name_H-M   'P 1'
#
loop_
_entity.id
_entity.type
_entity.pdbx_description
1 polymer ?
#
loop_
_entity_poly.entity_id
_entity_poly.type
_entity_poly.pdbx_seq_one_letter_code
_entity_poly.pdbx_strand_id
1 'polypeptide(L)'
;MSDTLHEFQKGDQVQVEVVSFGPLGASVEVIGLGHGANDVIEDSEPALGRGLILQKEIKYFREARNYVDVVVGEVLPAYIEKVRDDKKLHIALRVVGGKAKADQVSEMIMARLEWEQDGALPIGDKSPPEAIGREFPGVSKSAFKRALSMLYKKGLVKPGPDSISLMR
;
A
#
# COMPACT_ATOMS: atom_id res chain seq x y z
N MET A 1 -14.83 -3.30 32.14
CA MET A 1 -14.27 -2.38 31.12
C MET A 1 -12.91 -2.96 30.75
N SER A 2 -12.87 -3.77 29.70
CA SER A 2 -11.63 -4.39 29.24
C SER A 2 -10.92 -3.36 28.36
N ASP A 3 -10.02 -2.58 28.97
CA ASP A 3 -9.15 -1.62 28.29
C ASP A 3 -8.06 -2.40 27.54
N THR A 4 -8.47 -3.21 26.56
CA THR A 4 -7.54 -3.95 25.72
C THR A 4 -7.11 -3.00 24.61
N LEU A 5 -6.10 -2.18 24.91
CA LEU A 5 -5.36 -1.45 23.88
C LEU A 5 -4.92 -2.44 22.81
N HIS A 6 -5.42 -2.25 21.59
CA HIS A 6 -5.02 -3.09 20.46
C HIS A 6 -3.51 -2.96 20.25
N GLU A 7 -2.80 -4.09 20.19
CA GLU A 7 -1.36 -4.12 19.99
C GLU A 7 -1.06 -4.06 18.49
N PHE A 8 -0.94 -2.84 17.97
CA PHE A 8 -0.59 -2.60 16.56
C PHE A 8 0.78 -3.16 16.20
N GLN A 9 0.91 -3.63 14.97
CA GLN A 9 2.14 -4.08 14.35
C GLN A 9 2.35 -3.40 13.00
N LYS A 10 3.61 -3.34 12.57
CA LYS A 10 3.96 -2.79 11.26
C LYS A 10 3.30 -3.61 10.15
N GLY A 11 2.57 -2.93 9.27
CA GLY A 11 1.86 -3.53 8.15
C GLY A 11 0.38 -3.79 8.40
N ASP A 12 -0.09 -3.64 9.64
CA ASP A 12 -1.52 -3.76 9.95
C ASP A 12 -2.34 -2.79 9.10
N GLN A 13 -3.46 -3.28 8.60
CA GLN A 13 -4.47 -2.47 7.92
C GLN A 13 -5.35 -1.79 8.95
N VAL A 14 -5.63 -0.51 8.75
CA VAL A 14 -6.45 0.30 9.63
C VAL A 14 -7.31 1.28 8.84
N GLN A 15 -8.42 1.71 9.44
CA GLN A 15 -9.13 2.92 9.03
C GLN A 15 -8.75 4.06 9.97
N VAL A 16 -8.46 5.23 9.39
CA VAL A 16 -8.09 6.42 10.15
C VAL A 16 -8.94 7.61 9.78
N GLU A 17 -9.36 8.39 10.77
CA GLU A 17 -10.01 9.68 10.56
C GLU A 17 -9.00 10.81 10.73
N VAL A 18 -9.03 11.79 9.81
CA VAL A 18 -8.17 12.97 9.86
C VAL A 18 -8.69 13.97 10.87
N VAL A 19 -7.94 14.19 11.95
CA VAL A 19 -8.36 15.07 13.05
C VAL A 19 -7.87 16.49 12.87
N SER A 20 -6.61 16.68 12.46
CA SER A 20 -6.02 18.01 12.29
C SER A 20 -4.77 17.99 11.43
N PHE A 21 -4.37 19.17 10.92
CA PHE A 21 -3.11 19.34 10.21
C PHE A 21 -2.10 20.12 11.04
N GLY A 22 -0.85 19.70 10.96
CA GLY A 22 0.29 20.35 11.57
C GLY A 22 1.49 20.42 10.62
N PRO A 23 2.62 20.98 11.08
CA PRO A 23 3.79 21.20 10.23
C PRO A 23 4.42 19.92 9.68
N LEU A 24 4.17 18.76 10.30
CA LEU A 24 4.72 17.47 9.88
C LEU A 24 3.77 16.65 9.00
N GLY A 25 2.49 17.03 8.92
CA GLY A 25 1.45 16.29 8.21
C GLY A 25 0.10 16.31 8.94
N ALA A 26 -0.65 15.22 8.87
CA ALA A 26 -1.98 15.10 9.45
C ALA A 26 -1.99 14.21 10.69
N SER A 27 -2.51 14.73 11.80
CA SER A 27 -2.83 13.92 12.97
C SER A 27 -4.13 13.16 12.71
N VAL A 28 -4.13 11.88 13.05
CA VAL A 28 -5.25 10.98 12.80
C VAL A 28 -5.58 10.12 14.01
N GLU A 29 -6.83 9.66 14.08
CA GLU A 29 -7.30 8.67 15.04
C GLU A 29 -7.62 7.36 14.30
N VAL A 30 -7.21 6.23 14.88
CA VAL A 30 -7.51 4.90 14.35
C VAL A 30 -8.92 4.52 14.80
N ILE A 31 -9.82 4.38 13.84
CA ILE A 31 -11.24 4.09 14.06
C ILE A 31 -11.62 2.71 13.53
N GLY A 32 -10.68 1.90 13.05
CA GLY A 32 -11.00 0.55 12.59
C GLY A 32 -9.79 -0.33 12.33
N LEU A 33 -10.00 -1.64 12.40
CA LEU A 33 -8.99 -2.69 12.22
C LEU A 33 -9.19 -3.40 10.88
N GLY A 34 -8.79 -2.74 9.80
CA GLY A 34 -8.96 -3.24 8.44
C GLY A 34 -9.33 -2.12 7.47
N HIS A 35 -9.65 -2.49 6.24
CA HIS A 35 -10.12 -1.56 5.19
C HIS A 35 -11.60 -1.74 4.84
N GLY A 36 -12.28 -2.74 5.42
CA GLY A 36 -13.69 -2.98 5.22
C GLY A 36 -14.54 -1.97 5.98
N ALA A 37 -15.72 -1.66 5.45
CA ALA A 37 -16.70 -0.79 6.13
C ALA A 37 -17.19 -1.39 7.47
N ASN A 38 -17.14 -2.73 7.59
CA ASN A 38 -17.51 -3.44 8.82
C ASN A 38 -16.38 -3.45 9.87
N ASP A 39 -15.19 -2.96 9.52
CA ASP A 39 -14.03 -2.96 10.41
C ASP A 39 -13.93 -1.67 11.24
N VAL A 40 -14.88 -0.73 11.06
CA VAL A 40 -14.95 0.57 11.75
C VAL A 40 -15.70 0.40 13.07
N ILE A 41 -15.17 1.00 14.14
CA ILE A 41 -15.79 1.03 15.46
C ILE A 41 -17.04 1.92 15.42
N GLU A 42 -17.98 1.70 16.34
CA GLU A 42 -19.13 2.61 16.50
C GLU A 42 -18.67 4.00 16.93
N ASP A 43 -19.33 5.07 16.48
CA ASP A 43 -18.95 6.47 16.80
C ASP A 43 -18.88 6.77 18.31
N SER A 44 -19.57 5.98 19.15
CA SER A 44 -19.52 6.10 20.60
C SER A 44 -18.30 5.44 21.26
N GLU A 45 -17.58 4.59 20.52
CA GLU A 45 -16.39 3.90 21.03
C GLU A 45 -15.16 4.81 20.91
N PRO A 46 -14.23 4.76 21.88
CA PRO A 46 -13.00 5.54 21.81
C PRO A 46 -12.11 5.06 20.66
N ALA A 47 -11.36 5.99 20.06
CA ALA A 47 -10.35 5.67 19.07
C ALA A 47 -9.34 4.63 19.59
N LEU A 48 -9.00 3.67 18.74
CA LEU A 48 -8.11 2.55 19.06
C LEU A 48 -6.64 2.99 19.20
N GLY A 49 -6.29 4.14 18.62
CA GLY A 49 -4.94 4.68 18.65
C GLY A 49 -4.86 6.05 17.99
N ARG A 50 -3.72 6.71 18.17
CA ARG A 50 -3.42 8.02 17.56
C ARG A 50 -2.16 7.94 16.72
N GLY A 51 -2.20 8.60 15.56
CA GLY A 51 -1.12 8.54 14.60
C GLY A 51 -0.83 9.85 13.88
N LEU A 52 0.21 9.79 13.06
CA LEU A 52 0.63 10.86 12.17
C LEU A 52 0.83 10.31 10.76
N ILE A 53 0.11 10.88 9.80
CA ILE A 53 0.40 10.75 8.37
C ILE A 53 1.39 11.85 8.01
N LEU A 54 2.60 11.48 7.58
CA LEU A 54 3.63 12.45 7.21
C LEU A 54 3.28 13.15 5.88
N GLN A 55 3.76 14.39 5.70
CA GLN A 55 3.57 15.15 4.44
C GLN A 55 3.94 14.36 3.17
N LYS A 56 4.99 13.53 3.23
CA LYS A 56 5.40 12.67 2.10
C LYS A 56 4.29 11.69 1.67
N GLU A 57 3.52 11.16 2.62
CA GLU A 57 2.44 10.20 2.36
C GLU A 57 1.20 10.91 1.87
N ILE A 58 0.88 12.10 2.43
CA ILE A 58 -0.20 12.95 1.92
C ILE A 58 0.07 13.30 0.45
N LYS A 59 1.29 13.76 0.12
CA LYS A 59 1.66 14.07 -1.26
C LYS A 59 1.48 12.88 -2.21
N TYR A 60 1.99 11.70 -1.81
CA TYR A 60 1.82 10.47 -2.59
C TYR A 60 0.35 10.14 -2.83
N PHE A 61 -0.47 10.23 -1.79
CA PHE A 61 -1.88 9.90 -1.86
C PHE A 61 -2.67 10.86 -2.74
N ARG A 62 -2.35 12.16 -2.67
CA ARG A 62 -2.92 13.17 -3.57
C ARG A 62 -2.59 12.90 -5.03
N GLU A 63 -1.34 12.59 -5.35
CA GLU A 63 -0.92 12.25 -6.72
C GLU A 63 -1.72 11.04 -7.26
N ALA A 64 -1.99 10.04 -6.40
CA ALA A 64 -2.83 8.90 -6.74
C ALA A 64 -4.33 9.25 -6.88
N ARG A 65 -4.79 10.38 -6.33
CA ARG A 65 -6.18 10.86 -6.34
C ARG A 65 -6.39 12.09 -7.22
N ASN A 66 -5.65 12.22 -8.32
CA ASN A 66 -5.76 13.37 -9.24
C ASN A 66 -5.64 14.72 -8.52
N TYR A 67 -4.72 14.80 -7.55
CA TYR A 67 -4.39 15.98 -6.74
C TYR A 67 -5.47 16.47 -5.78
N VAL A 68 -6.56 15.71 -5.59
CA VAL A 68 -7.57 15.98 -4.55
C VAL A 68 -6.91 15.94 -3.18
N ASP A 69 -7.11 17.00 -2.40
CA ASP A 69 -6.55 17.16 -1.06
C ASP A 69 -7.18 16.23 -0.03
N VAL A 70 -6.42 15.96 1.03
CA VAL A 70 -6.93 15.31 2.25
C VAL A 70 -7.54 16.39 3.14
N VAL A 71 -8.71 16.11 3.74
CA VAL A 71 -9.42 17.08 4.57
C VAL A 71 -9.67 16.55 5.99
N VAL A 72 -9.93 17.46 6.94
CA VAL A 72 -10.34 17.10 8.31
C VAL A 72 -11.70 16.41 8.27
N GLY A 73 -11.87 15.35 9.06
CA GLY A 73 -13.03 14.48 9.08
C GLY A 73 -13.03 13.40 7.99
N GLU A 74 -12.04 13.38 7.10
CA GLU A 74 -11.94 12.33 6.08
C GLU A 74 -11.49 11.01 6.69
N VAL A 75 -12.22 9.93 6.39
CA VAL A 75 -11.85 8.57 6.76
C VAL A 75 -11.07 7.94 5.60
N LEU A 76 -9.88 7.43 5.91
CA LEU A 76 -8.93 6.90 4.93
C LEU A 76 -8.51 5.47 5.27
N PRO A 77 -8.44 4.57 4.27
CA PRO A 77 -7.75 3.29 4.42
C PRO A 77 -6.25 3.55 4.53
N ALA A 78 -5.62 2.96 5.55
CA ALA A 78 -4.21 3.19 5.84
C ALA A 78 -3.51 1.96 6.40
N TYR A 79 -2.20 2.07 6.61
CA TYR A 79 -1.35 1.02 7.15
C TYR A 79 -0.47 1.56 8.27
N ILE A 80 -0.16 0.72 9.26
CA ILE A 80 0.82 1.05 10.28
C ILE A 80 2.24 0.97 9.68
N GLU A 81 2.90 2.13 9.51
CA GLU A 81 4.30 2.21 9.04
C GLU A 81 5.29 1.82 10.14
N LYS A 82 5.02 2.32 11.35
CA LYS A 82 5.83 2.12 12.55
C LYS A 82 5.01 2.38 13.81
N VAL A 83 5.19 1.52 14.80
CA VAL A 83 4.78 1.77 16.19
C VAL A 83 5.97 2.39 16.93
N ARG A 84 5.76 3.52 17.60
CA ARG A 84 6.79 4.22 18.37
C ARG A 84 6.79 3.76 19.82
N ASP A 85 7.88 4.04 20.53
CA ASP A 85 8.05 3.70 21.94
C ASP A 85 7.01 4.41 22.84
N ASP A 86 6.52 5.57 22.41
CA ASP A 86 5.44 6.34 23.06
C ASP A 86 4.02 5.86 22.66
N LYS A 87 3.92 4.69 22.02
CA LYS A 87 2.68 4.08 21.48
C LYS A 87 1.98 4.90 20.39
N LYS A 88 2.57 6.00 19.91
CA LYS A 88 2.03 6.74 18.74
C LYS A 88 2.38 6.01 17.45
N LEU A 89 1.51 6.17 16.46
CA LEU A 89 1.61 5.45 15.19
C LEU A 89 2.13 6.38 14.09
N HIS A 90 3.06 5.89 13.27
CA HIS A 90 3.27 6.46 11.93
C HIS A 90 2.34 5.73 10.97
N ILE A 91 1.59 6.51 10.19
CA ILE A 91 0.55 5.99 9.31
C ILE A 91 0.98 6.22 7.85
N ALA A 92 0.89 5.17 7.04
CA ALA A 92 1.15 5.21 5.60
C ALA A 92 -0.16 5.06 4.83
N LEU A 93 -0.27 5.78 3.70
CA LEU A 93 -1.42 5.72 2.78
C LEU A 93 -1.16 4.76 1.61
N ARG A 94 -0.28 3.79 1.84
CA ARG A 94 0.12 2.75 0.90
C ARG A 94 0.66 1.55 1.67
N VAL A 95 0.58 0.40 1.03
CA VAL A 95 1.08 -0.87 1.57
C VAL A 95 2.53 -0.71 2.07
N VAL A 96 2.75 -1.10 3.33
CA VAL A 96 4.05 -1.00 4.00
C VAL A 96 4.80 -2.32 3.89
N GLY A 97 6.11 -2.24 3.63
CA GLY A 97 7.01 -3.39 3.64
C GLY A 97 7.29 -3.95 2.25
N GLY A 98 8.54 -4.35 2.03
CA GLY A 98 9.01 -4.77 0.71
C GLY A 98 8.36 -6.06 0.20
N LYS A 99 7.94 -6.96 1.11
CA LYS A 99 7.23 -8.20 0.75
C LYS A 99 5.81 -7.89 0.32
N ALA A 100 5.02 -7.21 1.15
CA ALA A 100 3.64 -6.84 0.83
C ALA A 100 3.55 -5.98 -0.45
N LYS A 101 4.50 -5.05 -0.67
CA LYS A 101 4.58 -4.31 -1.93
C LYS A 101 4.89 -5.22 -3.12
N ALA A 102 5.77 -6.19 -2.96
CA ALA A 102 6.08 -7.15 -4.02
C ALA A 102 4.90 -8.10 -4.29
N ASP A 103 4.14 -8.50 -3.27
CA ASP A 103 2.91 -9.28 -3.42
C ASP A 103 1.86 -8.50 -4.24
N GLN A 104 1.57 -7.24 -3.88
CA GLN A 104 0.68 -6.37 -4.65
C GLN A 104 1.13 -6.21 -6.10
N VAL A 105 2.42 -5.96 -6.33
CA VAL A 105 2.96 -5.83 -7.69
C VAL A 105 2.91 -7.17 -8.44
N SER A 106 3.04 -8.30 -7.74
CA SER A 106 2.93 -9.64 -8.34
C SER A 106 1.50 -9.89 -8.85
N GLU A 107 0.50 -9.51 -8.06
CA GLU A 107 -0.92 -9.60 -8.45
C GLU A 107 -1.22 -8.71 -9.67
N MET A 108 -0.72 -7.47 -9.68
CA MET A 108 -0.86 -6.58 -10.84
C MET A 108 -0.22 -7.17 -12.11
N ILE A 109 0.97 -7.77 -11.99
CA ILE A 109 1.66 -8.40 -13.12
C ILE A 109 0.86 -9.60 -13.64
N MET A 110 0.36 -10.47 -12.75
CA MET A 110 -0.45 -11.63 -13.13
C MET A 110 -1.72 -11.21 -13.86
N ALA A 111 -2.49 -10.28 -13.29
CA ALA A 111 -3.72 -9.79 -13.91
C ALA A 111 -3.45 -9.19 -15.30
N ARG A 112 -2.35 -8.43 -15.45
CA ARG A 112 -1.95 -7.84 -16.72
C ARG A 112 -1.56 -8.90 -17.75
N LEU A 113 -0.87 -9.97 -17.34
CA LEU A 113 -0.49 -11.09 -18.20
C LEU A 113 -1.68 -11.95 -18.61
N GLU A 114 -2.58 -12.25 -17.67
CA GLU A 114 -3.82 -13.01 -17.94
C GLU A 114 -4.77 -12.28 -18.89
N TRP A 115 -4.72 -10.94 -18.89
CA TRP A 115 -5.48 -10.12 -19.82
C TRP A 115 -4.92 -10.12 -21.25
N GLU A 116 -3.63 -10.42 -21.43
CA GLU A 116 -3.01 -10.52 -22.74
C GLU A 116 -3.34 -11.86 -23.42
N GLN A 117 -3.69 -11.81 -24.70
CA GLN A 117 -4.03 -13.01 -25.48
C GLN A 117 -2.89 -14.03 -25.49
N ASP A 118 -1.65 -13.56 -25.59
CA ASP A 118 -0.46 -14.40 -25.63
C ASP A 118 0.10 -14.72 -24.23
N GLY A 119 -0.49 -14.16 -23.17
CA GLY A 119 0.00 -14.33 -21.81
C GLY A 119 1.41 -13.76 -21.60
N ALA A 120 1.77 -12.70 -22.34
CA ALA A 120 3.12 -12.15 -22.36
C ALA A 120 3.12 -10.61 -22.47
N LEU A 121 4.15 -9.98 -21.88
CA LEU A 121 4.37 -8.54 -21.98
C LEU A 121 5.77 -8.24 -22.55
N PRO A 122 5.93 -7.19 -23.38
CA PRO A 122 7.20 -6.78 -23.97
C PRO A 122 8.05 -5.94 -23.00
N ILE A 123 8.09 -6.36 -21.74
CA ILE A 123 8.94 -5.79 -20.69
C ILE A 123 9.56 -6.92 -19.87
N GLY A 124 10.80 -6.75 -19.44
CA GLY A 124 11.58 -7.74 -18.70
C GLY A 124 12.60 -7.08 -17.76
N ASP A 125 13.56 -7.88 -17.28
CA ASP A 125 14.54 -7.44 -16.27
C ASP A 125 15.44 -6.27 -16.72
N LYS A 126 15.71 -6.17 -18.02
CA LYS A 126 16.55 -5.11 -18.60
C LYS A 126 15.76 -3.88 -19.01
N SER A 127 14.43 -3.94 -19.07
CA SER A 127 13.60 -2.81 -19.46
C SER A 127 13.86 -1.55 -18.62
N PRO A 128 13.87 -0.36 -19.23
CA PRO A 128 14.10 0.88 -18.51
C PRO A 128 12.96 1.17 -17.52
N PRO A 129 13.21 1.93 -16.44
CA PRO A 129 12.18 2.31 -15.47
C PRO A 129 10.94 2.92 -16.11
N GLU A 130 11.11 3.72 -17.16
CA GLU A 130 10.01 4.34 -17.91
C GLU A 130 9.11 3.30 -18.59
N ALA A 131 9.69 2.26 -19.21
CA ALA A 131 8.90 1.20 -19.84
C ALA A 131 8.09 0.40 -18.82
N ILE A 132 8.70 0.10 -17.66
CA ILE A 132 7.99 -0.55 -16.54
C ILE A 132 6.89 0.36 -16.02
N GLY A 133 7.16 1.67 -15.87
CA GLY A 133 6.19 2.64 -15.39
C GLY A 133 5.01 2.88 -16.33
N ARG A 134 5.18 2.67 -17.65
CA ARG A 134 4.07 2.71 -18.62
C ARG A 134 3.11 1.54 -18.45
N GLU A 135 3.62 0.33 -18.27
CA GLU A 135 2.79 -0.85 -18.02
C GLU A 135 2.24 -0.89 -16.59
N PHE A 136 3.03 -0.43 -15.63
CA PHE A 136 2.72 -0.46 -14.20
C PHE A 136 3.02 0.90 -13.54
N PRO A 137 2.10 1.87 -13.66
CA PRO A 137 2.26 3.19 -13.06
C PRO A 137 2.55 3.12 -11.55
N GLY A 138 3.55 3.87 -11.10
CA GLY A 138 3.96 3.92 -9.69
C GLY A 138 4.78 2.71 -9.19
N VAL A 139 5.11 1.75 -10.05
CA VAL A 139 5.98 0.62 -9.71
C VAL A 139 7.44 0.95 -10.01
N SER A 140 8.31 0.82 -9.01
CA SER A 140 9.75 0.95 -9.21
C SER A 140 10.35 -0.29 -9.85
N LYS A 141 11.48 -0.13 -10.57
CA LYS A 141 12.21 -1.27 -11.16
C LYS A 141 12.63 -2.31 -10.10
N SER A 142 12.97 -1.88 -8.88
CA SER A 142 13.32 -2.81 -7.80
C SER A 142 12.11 -3.59 -7.27
N ALA A 143 10.94 -2.96 -7.16
CA ALA A 143 9.69 -3.64 -6.78
C ALA A 143 9.25 -4.64 -7.86
N PHE A 144 9.30 -4.22 -9.13
CA PHE A 144 9.01 -5.07 -10.28
C PHE A 144 9.88 -6.34 -10.29
N LYS A 145 11.21 -6.21 -10.18
CA LYS A 145 12.11 -7.36 -10.16
C LYS A 145 11.87 -8.30 -8.98
N ARG A 146 11.53 -7.76 -7.81
CA ARG A 146 11.18 -8.57 -6.64
C ARG A 146 9.90 -9.36 -6.88
N ALA A 147 8.88 -8.74 -7.44
CA ALA A 147 7.62 -9.40 -7.80
C ALA A 147 7.85 -10.52 -8.83
N LEU A 148 8.59 -10.25 -9.91
CA LEU A 148 8.96 -11.28 -10.89
C LEU A 148 9.71 -12.46 -10.26
N SER A 149 10.66 -12.16 -9.37
CA SER A 149 11.41 -13.21 -8.66
C SER A 149 10.50 -14.06 -7.77
N MET A 150 9.45 -13.47 -7.18
CA MET A 150 8.47 -14.19 -6.36
C MET A 150 7.56 -15.06 -7.23
N LEU A 151 7.05 -14.52 -8.34
CA LEU A 151 6.20 -15.25 -9.28
C LEU A 151 6.95 -16.41 -9.95
N TYR A 152 8.21 -16.20 -10.34
CA TYR A 152 9.06 -17.25 -10.90
C TYR A 152 9.29 -18.39 -9.91
N LYS A 153 9.57 -18.07 -8.64
CA LYS A 153 9.70 -19.08 -7.57
C LYS A 153 8.41 -19.87 -7.34
N LYS A 154 7.24 -19.28 -7.61
CA LYS A 154 5.93 -19.94 -7.57
C LYS A 154 5.61 -20.73 -8.85
N GLY A 155 6.48 -20.68 -9.86
CA GLY A 155 6.25 -21.35 -11.14
C GLY A 155 5.15 -20.72 -11.99
N LEU A 156 4.82 -19.43 -11.77
CA LEU A 156 3.70 -18.76 -12.44
C LEU A 156 4.12 -17.99 -13.69
N VAL A 157 5.34 -17.44 -13.71
CA VAL A 157 5.84 -16.63 -14.83
C VAL A 157 7.28 -17.01 -15.17
N LYS A 158 7.64 -16.84 -16.43
CA LYS A 158 9.00 -16.94 -16.95
C LYS A 158 9.51 -15.54 -17.28
N PRO A 159 10.37 -14.96 -16.44
CA PRO A 159 10.99 -13.67 -16.72
C PRO A 159 12.12 -13.81 -17.74
N GLY A 160 12.23 -12.84 -18.64
CA GLY A 160 13.30 -12.68 -19.61
C GLY A 160 13.91 -11.28 -19.56
N PRO A 161 14.96 -11.01 -20.36
CA PRO A 161 15.60 -9.69 -20.40
C PRO A 161 14.64 -8.59 -20.88
N ASP A 162 13.84 -8.89 -21.90
CA ASP A 162 12.99 -7.91 -22.59
C ASP A 162 11.51 -8.33 -22.67
N SER A 163 11.16 -9.48 -22.10
CA SER A 163 9.78 -9.95 -22.00
C SER A 163 9.55 -10.76 -20.74
N ILE A 164 8.29 -10.84 -20.33
CA ILE A 164 7.80 -11.78 -19.31
C ILE A 164 6.61 -12.53 -19.88
N SER A 165 6.45 -13.80 -19.49
CA SER A 165 5.37 -14.67 -19.99
C SER A 165 4.83 -15.56 -18.89
N LEU A 166 3.57 -15.98 -18.99
CA LEU A 166 3.00 -17.02 -18.12
C LEU A 166 3.72 -18.35 -18.34
N MET A 167 3.99 -19.06 -17.26
CA MET A 167 4.35 -20.48 -17.33
C MET A 167 3.05 -21.27 -17.53
N ARG A 168 3.01 -22.07 -18.60
CA ARG A 168 1.91 -23.00 -18.90
C ARG A 168 2.40 -24.42 -18.70
#